data_AF-A0A437KW76-F1
#
_entry.id   AF-A0A437KW76-F1
#
_cell.length_a   1.000
_cell.length_b   1.000
_cell.length_c   1.000
_cell.angle_alpha   90.00
_cell.angle_beta   90.00
_cell.angle_gamma   90.00
#
_symmetry.space_group_name_H-M   'P 1'
#
loop_
_entity.id
_entity.type
_entity.pdbx_description
1 polymer ?
#
loop_
_entity_poly.entity_id
_entity_poly.type
_entity_poly.pdbx_seq_one_letter_code
_entity_poly.pdbx_strand_id
1 'polypeptide(L)'
;MDYGYKFEKLMNSYIGTPDYVTYATYWTINNCRKALLYTACLKEYDKNSRGVIGEKLMYFMENIFNIEDVKKELSIECLNYLSELK
;
A
#
# COMPACT_ATOMS: atom_id res chain seq x y z
N MET A 1 4.55 -15.38 5.97
CA MET A 1 3.92 -14.83 4.76
C MET A 1 4.94 -13.95 4.05
N ASP A 2 5.20 -14.16 2.77
CA ASP A 2 6.12 -13.31 1.99
C ASP A 2 5.42 -12.01 1.60
N TYR A 3 5.58 -10.99 2.44
CA TYR A 3 5.02 -9.68 2.19
C TYR A 3 5.61 -9.00 0.95
N GLY A 4 6.84 -9.35 0.53
CA GLY A 4 7.44 -8.79 -0.68
C GLY A 4 6.67 -9.23 -1.92
N TYR A 5 6.41 -10.53 -2.04
CA TYR A 5 5.61 -11.06 -3.15
C TYR A 5 4.15 -10.57 -3.13
N LYS A 6 3.52 -10.56 -1.95
CA LYS A 6 2.14 -10.03 -1.79
C LYS A 6 2.06 -8.56 -2.20
N PHE A 7 3.04 -7.76 -1.76
CA PHE A 7 3.15 -6.36 -2.11
C PHE A 7 3.34 -6.16 -3.62
N GLU A 8 4.20 -6.94 -4.27
CA GLU A 8 4.42 -6.87 -5.72
C GLU A 8 3.16 -7.17 -6.51
N LYS A 9 2.46 -8.26 -6.18
CA LYS A 9 1.20 -8.62 -6.85
C LYS A 9 0.16 -7.50 -6.72
N LEU A 10 0.06 -6.90 -5.54
CA LEU A 10 -0.86 -5.78 -5.31
C LEU A 10 -0.45 -4.54 -6.14
N MET A 11 0.81 -4.13 -6.09
CA MET A 11 1.28 -2.95 -6.82
C MET A 11 1.13 -3.10 -8.33
N ASN A 12 1.39 -4.28 -8.88
CA ASN A 12 1.16 -4.57 -10.30
C ASN A 12 -0.32 -4.34 -10.69
N SER A 13 -1.27 -4.60 -9.80
CA SER A 13 -2.70 -4.37 -10.07
C SER A 13 -3.13 -2.89 -10.05
N TYR A 14 -2.42 -2.05 -9.29
CA TYR A 14 -2.75 -0.63 -9.14
C TYR A 14 -1.93 0.28 -10.06
N ILE A 15 -0.64 -0.01 -10.21
CA ILE A 15 0.37 0.86 -10.80
C ILE A 15 0.88 0.29 -12.14
N GLY A 16 0.73 -1.02 -12.36
CA GLY A 16 1.26 -1.73 -13.52
C GLY A 16 2.60 -2.40 -13.21
N THR A 17 3.08 -3.27 -14.10
CA THR A 17 4.34 -4.01 -13.91
C THR A 17 5.49 -3.28 -14.59
N PRO A 18 6.53 -2.83 -13.86
CA PRO A 18 7.71 -2.22 -14.45
C PRO A 18 8.63 -3.25 -15.13
N ASP A 19 9.34 -2.83 -16.19
CA ASP A 19 10.16 -3.73 -17.02
C ASP A 19 11.50 -4.15 -16.39
N TYR A 20 12.04 -3.36 -15.45
CA TYR A 20 13.44 -3.50 -14.97
C TYR A 20 13.60 -3.70 -13.46
N VAL A 21 12.54 -3.54 -12.67
CA VAL A 21 12.59 -3.60 -11.20
C VAL A 21 11.44 -4.41 -10.64
N THR A 22 11.61 -5.07 -9.51
CA THR A 22 10.50 -5.76 -8.83
C THR A 22 10.07 -4.97 -7.61
N TYR A 23 8.76 -4.77 -7.46
CA TYR A 23 8.23 -4.07 -6.30
C TYR A 23 8.51 -4.82 -4.99
N ALA A 24 8.74 -6.14 -5.05
CA ALA A 24 9.11 -6.93 -3.88
C ALA A 24 10.34 -6.37 -3.14
N THR A 25 11.32 -5.84 -3.87
CA THR A 25 12.52 -5.22 -3.28
C THR A 25 12.21 -3.91 -2.54
N TYR A 26 11.19 -3.18 -2.97
CA TYR A 26 10.78 -1.93 -2.33
C TYR A 26 10.00 -2.13 -1.04
N TRP A 27 9.55 -3.36 -0.74
CA TRP A 27 8.96 -3.68 0.54
C TRP A 27 9.92 -3.44 1.72
N THR A 28 11.23 -3.68 1.52
CA THR A 28 12.23 -3.49 2.58
C THR A 28 12.68 -2.03 2.72
N ILE A 29 12.53 -1.23 1.66
CA ILE A 29 12.89 0.19 1.64
C ILE A 29 11.71 1.03 2.15
N ASN A 30 11.81 1.52 3.39
CA ASN A 30 10.70 2.18 4.10
C ASN A 30 9.99 3.26 3.28
N ASN A 31 10.74 4.19 2.67
CA ASN A 31 10.13 5.31 1.94
C ASN A 31 9.45 4.84 0.65
N CYS A 32 10.05 3.89 -0.08
CA CYS A 32 9.47 3.31 -1.28
C CYS A 32 8.19 2.54 -0.94
N ARG A 33 8.22 1.69 0.10
CA ARG A 33 7.04 0.97 0.62
C ARG A 33 5.90 1.94 0.93
N LYS A 34 6.16 2.97 1.73
CA LYS A 34 5.15 3.95 2.15
C LYS A 34 4.56 4.71 0.95
N ALA A 35 5.40 5.17 0.02
CA ALA A 35 4.97 5.89 -1.17
C ALA A 35 4.05 5.03 -2.06
N LEU A 36 4.42 3.79 -2.32
CA LEU A 36 3.65 2.90 -3.17
C LEU A 36 2.31 2.49 -2.54
N LEU A 37 2.29 2.21 -1.24
CA LEU A 37 1.04 1.96 -0.51
C LEU A 37 0.13 3.18 -0.51
N TYR A 38 0.68 4.39 -0.32
CA TYR A 38 -0.09 5.63 -0.45
C TYR A 38 -0.70 5.76 -1.86
N THR A 39 0.08 5.53 -2.92
CA THR A 39 -0.42 5.57 -4.30
C THR A 39 -1.53 4.55 -4.54
N ALA A 40 -1.41 3.34 -4.00
CA ALA A 40 -2.45 2.32 -4.10
C ALA A 40 -3.73 2.73 -3.34
N CYS A 41 -3.60 3.30 -2.13
CA CYS A 41 -4.73 3.86 -1.38
C CYS A 41 -5.44 4.96 -2.16
N LEU A 42 -4.69 5.90 -2.74
CA LEU A 42 -5.25 7.01 -3.53
C LEU A 42 -6.04 6.50 -4.74
N LYS A 43 -5.45 5.57 -5.51
CA LYS A 43 -6.12 4.96 -6.67
C LYS A 43 -7.38 4.18 -6.30
N GLU A 44 -7.41 3.55 -5.13
CA GLU A 44 -8.59 2.86 -4.64
C GLU A 44 -9.63 3.85 -4.11
N TYR A 45 -9.20 4.93 -3.46
CA TYR A 45 -10.06 5.97 -2.94
C TYR A 45 -10.83 6.69 -4.06
N ASP A 46 -10.19 6.94 -5.20
CA ASP A 46 -10.86 7.49 -6.39
C ASP A 46 -12.07 6.65 -6.83
N LYS A 47 -12.06 5.34 -6.55
CA LYS A 47 -13.16 4.40 -6.84
C LYS A 47 -14.13 4.25 -5.67
N ASN A 48 -13.61 4.26 -4.44
CA ASN A 48 -14.30 3.87 -3.22
C ASN A 48 -14.23 4.95 -2.13
N SER A 49 -14.54 6.20 -2.46
CA SER A 49 -14.35 7.37 -1.59
C SER A 49 -15.37 7.53 -0.45
N ARG A 50 -16.38 6.66 -0.35
CA ARG A 50 -17.49 6.82 0.61
C ARG A 50 -17.57 5.69 1.63
N GLY A 51 -18.17 6.01 2.78
CA GLY A 51 -18.42 5.06 3.87
C GLY A 51 -17.13 4.50 4.47
N VAL A 52 -17.26 3.31 5.07
CA VAL A 52 -16.18 2.68 5.85
C VAL A 52 -14.92 2.44 5.01
N ILE A 53 -15.05 2.16 3.71
CA ILE A 53 -13.90 1.96 2.83
C ILE A 53 -13.13 3.25 2.63
N GLY A 54 -13.83 4.34 2.27
CA GLY A 54 -13.22 5.66 2.09
C GLY A 54 -12.52 6.16 3.35
N GLU A 55 -13.17 6.01 4.51
CA GLU A 55 -12.59 6.38 5.81
C GLU A 55 -11.31 5.60 6.12
N LYS A 56 -11.30 4.29 5.87
CA LYS A 56 -10.12 3.45 6.12
C LYS A 56 -8.95 3.76 5.17
N LEU A 57 -9.25 4.07 3.91
CA LEU A 57 -8.24 4.51 2.94
C LEU A 57 -7.64 5.86 3.31
N MET A 58 -8.45 6.83 3.75
CA MET A 58 -7.99 8.11 4.29
C MET A 58 -7.08 7.92 5.51
N TYR A 59 -7.48 7.07 6.46
CA TYR A 59 -6.67 6.74 7.63
C TYR A 59 -5.27 6.27 7.23
N PHE A 60 -5.16 5.36 6.25
CA PHE A 60 -3.86 4.92 5.77
C PHE A 60 -3.08 6.05 5.10
N MET A 61 -3.70 6.85 4.23
CA MET A 61 -3.03 7.96 3.54
C MET A 61 -2.45 9.00 4.51
N GLU A 62 -3.16 9.33 5.59
CA GLU A 62 -2.71 10.30 6.59
C GLU A 62 -1.61 9.76 7.50
N ASN A 63 -1.68 8.48 7.88
CA ASN A 63 -0.82 7.93 8.92
C ASN A 63 0.43 7.21 8.40
N ILE A 64 0.46 6.82 7.12
CA ILE A 64 1.56 5.98 6.59
C ILE A 64 2.92 6.68 6.65
N PHE A 65 2.97 8.02 6.59
CA PHE A 65 4.20 8.80 6.70
C PHE A 65 4.53 9.27 8.12
N ASN A 66 3.53 9.52 8.97
CA ASN A 66 3.68 10.22 10.25
C ASN A 66 4.35 9.42 11.39
N ILE A 67 4.55 8.12 11.21
CA ILE A 67 5.09 7.27 12.26
C ILE A 67 6.56 6.95 11.97
N GLU A 68 7.45 7.54 12.79
CA GLU A 68 8.90 7.49 12.64
C GLU A 68 9.56 6.22 13.17
N ASP A 69 8.91 5.35 13.94
CA ASP A 69 9.55 4.08 14.36
C ASP A 69 8.64 2.86 14.62
N VAL A 70 7.31 2.97 14.48
CA VAL A 70 6.37 1.83 14.52
C VAL A 70 6.12 1.25 13.09
N LYS A 71 7.15 1.32 12.24
CA LYS A 71 7.08 1.61 10.79
C LYS A 71 6.60 0.52 9.82
N LYS A 72 6.33 -0.72 10.26
CA LYS A 72 5.96 -1.82 9.35
C LYS A 72 4.55 -2.36 9.55
N GLU A 73 3.99 -2.26 10.75
CA GLU A 73 2.67 -2.80 11.07
C GLU A 73 1.57 -2.09 10.29
N LEU A 74 1.58 -0.75 10.26
CA LEU A 74 0.61 0.01 9.46
C LEU A 74 0.75 -0.28 7.96
N SER A 75 1.97 -0.49 7.46
CA SER A 75 2.18 -0.91 6.07
C SER A 75 1.64 -2.32 5.79
N ILE A 76 1.76 -3.24 6.76
CA ILE A 76 1.21 -4.60 6.68
C ILE A 76 -0.32 -4.55 6.70
N GLU A 77 -0.90 -3.77 7.60
CA GLU A 77 -2.35 -3.59 7.71
C GLU A 77 -2.92 -3.00 6.42
N CYS A 78 -2.29 -1.93 5.91
CA CYS A 78 -2.66 -1.31 4.63
C CYS A 78 -2.56 -2.31 3.47
N LEU A 79 -1.45 -3.05 3.38
CA LEU A 79 -1.27 -4.08 2.35
C LEU A 79 -2.34 -5.17 2.44
N ASN A 80 -2.64 -5.66 3.64
CA ASN A 80 -3.67 -6.69 3.84
C ASN A 80 -5.05 -6.18 3.43
N TYR A 81 -5.43 -5.00 3.91
CA TYR A 81 -6.68 -4.36 3.59
C TYR A 81 -6.86 -4.16 2.08
N LEU A 82 -5.87 -3.55 1.41
CA LEU A 82 -5.92 -3.34 -0.03
C LEU A 82 -5.96 -4.66 -0.83
N SER A 83 -5.36 -5.73 -0.31
CA SER A 83 -5.40 -7.04 -0.95
C SER A 83 -6.74 -7.74 -0.81
N GLU A 84 -7.52 -7.43 0.23
CA GLU A 84 -8.89 -7.96 0.39
C GLU A 84 -9.89 -7.25 -0.55
N LEU A 85 -9.55 -6.05 -1.02
CA LEU A 85 -10.31 -5.28 -2.00
C LEU A 85 -10.01 -5.66 -3.46
N LYS A 86 -9.15 -6.65 -3.71
CA LYS A 86 -8.69 -7.04 -5.06
C LYS A 86 -8.80 -8.54 -5.28
#